data_AF-X6PXX3-F1
#
_entry.id   AF-X6PXX3-F1
#
_cell.length_a   1.000
_cell.length_b   1.000
_cell.length_c   1.000
_cell.angle_alpha   90.00
_cell.angle_beta   90.00
_cell.angle_gamma   90.00
#
_symmetry.space_group_name_H-M   'P 1'
#
loop_
_entity.id
_entity.type
_entity.pdbx_description
1 polymer ?
#
loop_
_entity_poly.entity_id
_entity_poly.type
_entity_poly.pdbx_seq_one_letter_code
_entity_poly.pdbx_strand_id
1 'polypeptide(L)' 'MLTSEERKALVAYRIEKAKAVLVEARDNARLGHWSLVGNRLYYAVYHMAQALLLDKGLSAKTHAGLFIL' A
#
# COMPACT_ATOMS: atom_id res chain seq x y z
N MET A 1 -0.06 -22.50 3.02
CA MET A 1 0.35 -21.29 3.77
C MET A 1 1.61 -20.75 3.09
N LEU A 2 1.77 -19.42 2.99
CA LEU A 2 3.01 -18.83 2.49
C LEU A 2 4.17 -19.17 3.44
N THR A 3 5.33 -19.51 2.90
CA THR A 3 6.58 -19.63 3.65
C THR A 3 7.00 -18.26 4.20
N SER A 4 7.93 -18.25 5.16
CA SER A 4 8.47 -17.00 5.72
C SER A 4 9.11 -16.11 4.65
N GLU A 5 9.81 -16.72 3.69
CA GLU A 5 10.51 -16.00 2.63
C GLU A 5 9.55 -15.45 1.56
N GLU A 6 8.53 -16.22 1.15
CA GLU A 6 7.50 -15.71 0.24
C GLU A 6 6.71 -14.55 0.87
N ARG A 7 6.44 -14.61 2.18
CA ARG A 7 5.80 -13.52 2.92
C ARG A 7 6.65 -12.26 2.92
N LYS A 8 7.94 -12.36 3.24
CA LYS A 8 8.88 -11.22 3.21
C LYS A 8 8.97 -10.60 1.81
N ALA A 9 9.05 -11.44 0.77
CA ALA A 9 9.06 -10.98 -0.61
C ALA A 9 7.77 -10.20 -0.96
N LEU A 10 6.61 -10.68 -0.52
CA LEU A 10 5.33 -10.02 -0.77
C LEU A 10 5.18 -8.70 0.02
N VAL A 11 5.71 -8.64 1.24
CA VAL A 11 5.78 -7.40 2.05
C VAL A 11 6.67 -6.38 1.34
N ALA A 12 7.88 -6.77 0.93
CA ALA A 12 8.80 -5.90 0.20
C ALA A 12 8.17 -5.38 -1.10
N TYR A 13 7.50 -6.25 -1.87
CA TYR A 13 6.78 -5.86 -3.08
C TYR A 13 5.68 -4.81 -2.81
N ARG A 14 4.91 -4.97 -1.73
CA ARG A 14 3.86 -4.00 -1.36
C ARG A 14 4.44 -2.65 -0.93
N ILE A 15 5.57 -2.66 -0.23
CA ILE A 15 6.31 -1.43 0.13
C ILE A 15 6.80 -0.72 -1.14
N GLU A 16 7.37 -1.44 -2.10
CA GLU A 16 7.81 -0.86 -3.38
C GLU A 16 6.63 -0.26 -4.16
N LYS A 17 5.47 -0.93 -4.20
CA LYS A 17 4.25 -0.35 -4.78
C LYS A 17 3.83 0.94 -4.08
N ALA A 18 3.83 0.97 -2.74
CA ALA A 18 3.47 2.17 -2.00
C ALA A 18 4.41 3.35 -2.33
N LYS A 19 5.72 3.09 -2.42
CA LYS A 19 6.72 4.09 -2.83
C LYS A 19 6.46 4.62 -4.23
N ALA A 20 6.17 3.75 -5.21
CA ALA A 20 5.85 4.17 -6.58
C ALA A 20 4.62 5.09 -6.62
N VAL A 21 3.56 4.74 -5.89
CA VAL A 21 2.34 5.56 -5.79
C VAL A 21 2.62 6.93 -5.14
N LEU A 22 3.56 7.00 -4.17
CA LEU A 22 3.98 8.28 -3.58
C LEU A 22 4.76 9.17 -4.57
N VAL A 23 5.53 8.58 -5.48
CA VAL A 23 6.16 9.34 -6.58
C VAL A 23 5.08 9.93 -7.48
N GLU A 24 4.10 9.14 -7.88
CA GLU A 24 2.96 9.64 -8.67
C GLU A 24 2.19 10.75 -7.94
N ALA A 25 1.97 10.62 -6.62
CA ALA A 25 1.33 11.66 -5.83
C ALA A 25 2.15 12.97 -5.87
N ARG A 26 3.48 12.89 -5.80
CA ARG A 26 4.37 14.04 -5.87
C ARG A 26 4.33 14.72 -7.24
N ASP A 27 4.30 13.93 -8.31
CA ASP A 27 4.23 14.48 -9.67
C ASP A 27 2.87 15.14 -9.93
N ASN A 28 1.78 14.56 -9.45
CA ASN A 28 0.45 15.20 -9.50
C ASN A 28 0.38 16.48 -8.66
N ALA A 29 1.08 16.55 -7.53
CA ALA A 29 1.15 17.76 -6.71
C ALA A 29 1.89 18.89 -7.44
N ARG A 30 2.96 18.59 -8.18
CA ARG A 30 3.68 19.56 -9.03
C ARG A 30 2.80 20.14 -10.13
N LEU A 31 1.82 19.37 -10.62
CA LEU A 31 0.84 19.78 -11.63
C LEU A 31 -0.42 20.43 -11.02
N GLY A 32 -0.53 20.51 -9.69
CA GLY A 32 -1.70 21.08 -9.00
C GLY A 32 -2.95 20.19 -9.02
N HIS A 33 -2.84 18.91 -9.38
CA HIS A 33 -3.97 17.97 -9.45
C HIS A 33 -4.31 17.37 -8.08
N TRP A 34 -4.75 18.20 -7.13
CA TRP A 34 -4.92 17.81 -5.72
C TRP A 34 -5.90 16.65 -5.47
N SER A 35 -6.97 16.54 -6.26
CA SER A 35 -7.89 15.39 -6.19
C SER A 35 -7.20 14.07 -6.54
N LEU A 36 -6.29 14.08 -7.51
CA LEU A 36 -5.47 12.91 -7.85
C LEU A 36 -4.41 12.62 -6.79
N VAL A 37 -3.82 13.66 -6.19
CA VAL A 37 -2.90 13.51 -5.05
C VAL A 37 -3.58 12.75 -3.91
N GLY A 38 -4.79 13.17 -3.51
CA GLY A 38 -5.55 12.49 -2.46
C GLY A 38 -5.83 11.02 -2.78
N ASN A 39 -6.24 10.73 -4.01
CA ASN A 39 -6.45 9.35 -4.47
C ASN A 39 -5.17 8.52 -4.37
N ARG A 40 -4.03 9.05 -4.82
CA ARG A 40 -2.74 8.35 -4.75
C ARG A 40 -2.28 8.11 -3.32
N LEU A 41 -2.41 9.11 -2.44
CA LEU A 41 -2.08 8.94 -1.03
C LEU A 41 -2.92 7.85 -0.36
N TYR A 42 -4.23 7.77 -0.65
CA TYR A 42 -5.08 6.68 -0.16
C TYR A 42 -4.54 5.30 -0.58
N TYR A 43 -4.17 5.12 -1.86
CA TYR A 43 -3.63 3.84 -2.34
C TYR A 43 -2.24 3.52 -1.78
N ALA A 44 -1.41 4.53 -1.52
CA ALA A 44 -0.11 4.33 -0.87
C ALA A 44 -0.30 3.76 0.56
N VAL A 45 -1.21 4.35 1.33
CA VAL A 45 -1.56 3.85 2.68
C VAL A 45 -2.19 2.45 2.59
N TYR A 46 -3.07 2.23 1.60
CA TYR A 46 -3.69 0.92 1.37
C TYR A 46 -2.65 -0.18 1.16
N HIS A 47 -1.61 0.07 0.36
CA HIS A 47 -0.53 -0.90 0.14
C HIS A 47 0.34 -1.13 1.37
N MET A 48 0.63 -0.07 2.15
CA MET A 48 1.42 -0.17 3.37
C MET A 48 0.69 -0.95 4.47
N ALA A 49 -0.58 -0.66 4.73
CA ALA A 49 -1.37 -1.38 5.71
C ALA A 49 -1.55 -2.86 5.31
N GLN A 50 -1.66 -3.13 4.02
CA GLN A 50 -1.61 -4.49 3.48
C GLN A 50 -0.26 -5.18 3.71
N ALA A 51 0.85 -4.47 3.62
CA ALA A 51 2.18 -5.01 3.91
C ALA A 51 2.32 -5.34 5.41
N LEU A 52 1.86 -4.44 6.28
CA LEU A 52 1.85 -4.63 7.73
C LEU A 52 1.03 -5.84 8.15
N LEU A 53 -0.17 -6.02 7.60
CA LEU A 53 -1.01 -7.17 7.88
C LEU A 53 -0.31 -8.48 7.51
N LEU A 54 0.28 -8.55 6.31
CA LEU A 54 0.99 -9.74 5.86
C LEU A 54 2.19 -10.10 6.74
N ASP A 55 2.94 -9.07 7.15
CA ASP A 55 4.07 -9.20 8.07
C ASP A 55 3.63 -9.83 9.40
N LYS A 56 2.47 -9.43 9.92
CA LYS A 56 1.87 -9.98 11.15
C LYS A 56 1.21 -11.35 11.00
N GLY A 57 1.26 -11.99 9.83
CA GLY A 57 0.60 -13.28 9.65
C GLY A 57 -0.86 -13.18 9.18
N LEU A 58 -1.39 -11.97 9.07
CA LEU A 58 -2.79 -11.71 8.81
C LEU A 58 -3.01 -11.41 7.32
N SER A 59 -4.14 -11.83 6.77
CA SER A 59 -4.53 -11.47 5.40
C SER A 59 -5.90 -10.80 5.41
N ALA A 60 -5.94 -9.48 5.20
CA ALA A 60 -7.19 -8.83 4.80
C ALA A 60 -7.42 -9.12 3.32
N LYS A 61 -8.44 -9.93 3.02
CA LYS A 61 -8.84 -10.27 1.65
C LYS A 61 -9.75 -9.22 1.00
N THR A 62 -10.21 -8.21 1.73
CA THR A 62 -11.18 -7.22 1.25
C THR A 62 -10.79 -5.79 1.63
N HIS A 63 -11.18 -4.82 0.80
CA HIS A 63 -11.02 -3.38 1.10
C HIS A 63 -11.66 -2.99 2.44
N ALA A 64 -12.77 -3.61 2.82
CA ALA A 64 -13.44 -3.40 4.11
C ALA A 64 -12.62 -3.88 5.32
N GLY A 65 -11.81 -4.94 5.15
CA GLY A 65 -10.96 -5.47 6.23
C GLY A 65 -9.77 -4.58 6.60
N LEU A 66 -9.45 -3.58 5.78
CA LEU A 66 -8.35 -2.64 6.04
C LEU A 66 -8.79 -1.39 6.82
N PHE A 67 -10.07 -1.02 6.74
CA PHE A 67 -10.64 0.13 7.46
C PHE A 67 -10.92 -0.14 8.96
N ILE A 68 -10.76 -1.38 9.42
CA ILE A 68 -11.04 -1.80 10.80
C ILE A 68 -9.75 -1.83 11.68
N LEU A 69 -8.60 -1.42 11.13
CA LEU A 69 -7.37 -1.21 11.90
C LEU A 69 -7.18 0.27 12.27
#